data_AF-A0A4Z1FRZ8-F1
#
_entry.id   AF-A0A4Z1FRZ8-F1
#
_cell.length_a   1.000
_cell.length_b   1.000
_cell.length_c   1.000
_cell.angle_alpha   90.00
_cell.angle_beta   90.00
_cell.angle_gamma   90.00
#
_symmetry.space_group_name_H-M   'P 1'
#
loop_
_entity.id
_entity.type
_entity.pdbx_description
1 polymer ?
#
loop_
_entity_poly.entity_id
_entity_poly.type
_entity_poly.pdbx_seq_one_letter_code
_entity_poly.pdbx_strand_id
1 'polypeptide(L)'
;MSMNRTYHKMGAGQRRRRAQEATAAASFSTSPTESIIDSSPVLSSPVGSPSSVSSFPASSSGDVNELSKDLASSSINETKTLPAKPYVFVAIDLEANTHDYTCFANNKIYTRGTPTQIGISILRANGNNATLFANDPDSPAGTNYRHIKFKEFAKYRTRIGKLKAGEKVDFLYGRTEVIPLDGANSLIKKLIDDERKHGKVVLVGHAIQNDQKILGMGGINAFDALFPETLDTQAMHLPPGSKQGRSLINLVLGYNSSAETGWQHNAGNDAAWTLWVMVKKLPDILTISESGTEMVLNTSKTLRFPPRAQYDYEDDMYDYC
;
A
#
# COMPACT_ATOMS: atom_id res chain seq x y z
N MET A 1 -24.26 37.02 30.39
CA MET A 1 -23.78 35.63 30.57
C MET A 1 -23.19 35.15 29.26
N SER A 2 -21.87 35.10 29.21
CA SER A 2 -21.09 34.67 28.04
C SER A 2 -20.96 33.14 28.09
N MET A 3 -21.51 32.44 27.10
CA MET A 3 -21.26 31.00 26.95
C MET A 3 -20.20 30.79 25.86
N ASN A 4 -19.06 30.29 26.34
CA ASN A 4 -17.86 29.95 25.60
C ASN A 4 -18.15 28.97 24.45
N ARG A 5 -17.61 29.28 23.27
CA ARG A 5 -17.36 28.32 22.19
C ARG A 5 -16.18 27.44 22.57
N THR A 6 -16.45 26.19 22.90
CA THR A 6 -15.39 25.17 23.00
C THR A 6 -15.25 24.50 21.62
N TYR A 7 -14.17 24.85 20.91
CA TYR A 7 -13.74 24.15 19.70
C TYR A 7 -13.21 22.75 20.08
N HIS A 8 -13.96 21.69 19.80
CA HIS A 8 -13.42 20.34 19.74
C HIS A 8 -13.00 20.00 18.31
N LYS A 9 -11.78 20.42 17.95
CA LYS A 9 -10.98 19.74 16.94
C LYS A 9 -10.02 18.79 17.66
N MET A 10 -10.32 17.49 17.66
CA MET A 10 -9.31 16.44 17.79
C MET A 10 -9.91 15.09 17.35
N GLY A 11 -9.30 14.50 16.33
CA GLY A 11 -9.41 13.09 15.93
C GLY A 11 -8.16 12.62 15.15
N ALA A 12 -7.03 13.30 15.32
CA ALA A 12 -5.72 13.00 14.77
C ALA A 12 -5.05 11.73 15.35
N GLY A 13 -5.79 10.65 15.61
CA GLY A 13 -5.31 9.47 16.35
C GLY A 13 -3.96 8.94 15.86
N GLN A 14 -3.68 9.16 14.58
CA GLN A 14 -2.51 8.68 13.87
C GLN A 14 -1.50 9.75 13.41
N ARG A 15 -1.75 11.06 13.64
CA ARG A 15 -0.65 12.05 13.52
C ARG A 15 0.45 11.77 14.57
N ARG A 16 0.16 10.94 15.59
CA ARG A 16 0.97 10.76 16.80
C ARG A 16 2.12 9.75 16.73
N ARG A 17 2.08 8.64 15.96
CA ARG A 17 3.16 7.62 16.05
C ARG A 17 4.40 7.86 15.19
N ARG A 18 4.31 8.47 14.00
CA ARG A 18 5.49 8.67 13.12
C ARG A 18 6.31 9.94 13.35
N ALA A 19 5.75 10.96 14.00
CA ALA A 19 6.60 12.03 14.54
C ALA A 19 7.45 11.53 15.73
N GLN A 20 6.96 10.52 16.46
CA GLN A 20 7.65 9.95 17.63
C GLN A 20 8.89 9.10 17.28
N GLU A 21 8.93 8.39 16.14
CA GLU A 21 10.14 7.64 15.74
C GLU A 21 11.23 8.52 15.09
N ALA A 22 10.85 9.65 14.46
CA ALA A 22 11.81 10.54 13.80
C ALA A 22 12.58 11.48 14.76
N THR A 23 12.08 11.70 15.99
CA THR A 23 12.74 12.58 16.97
C THR A 23 13.65 11.81 17.93
N ALA A 24 13.40 10.52 18.15
CA ALA A 24 14.19 9.69 19.07
C ALA A 24 15.53 9.19 18.48
N ALA A 25 15.69 9.18 17.15
CA ALA A 25 16.94 8.75 16.49
C ALA A 25 17.94 9.90 16.23
N ALA A 26 17.56 11.17 16.43
CA ALA A 26 18.45 12.31 16.23
C ALA A 26 19.15 12.78 17.52
N SER A 27 18.84 12.18 18.67
CA SER A 27 19.44 12.47 19.98
C SER A 27 20.59 11.53 20.35
N PHE A 28 21.43 11.16 19.37
CA PHE A 28 22.79 10.65 19.63
C PHE A 28 23.83 11.58 18.98
N SER A 29 24.16 12.61 19.77
CA SER A 29 25.43 13.36 19.81
C SER A 29 26.63 12.38 19.81
N THR A 30 27.83 12.62 19.25
CA THR A 30 28.71 13.80 19.15
C THR A 30 29.80 13.56 18.07
N SER A 31 30.28 14.61 17.40
CA SER A 31 31.58 14.64 16.69
C SER A 31 32.78 14.63 17.67
N PRO A 32 34.00 14.26 17.25
CA PRO A 32 35.02 15.29 17.04
C PRO A 32 35.97 15.06 15.84
N THR A 33 36.86 16.04 15.68
CA THR A 33 37.64 16.51 14.53
C THR A 33 39.01 15.82 14.32
N GLU A 34 39.46 15.79 13.05
CA GLU A 34 40.83 15.73 12.46
C GLU A 34 41.92 14.70 12.87
N SER A 35 42.45 13.96 11.88
CA SER A 35 43.79 14.18 11.28
C SER A 35 44.16 13.10 10.24
N ILE A 36 45.14 13.44 9.39
CA ILE A 36 45.57 12.80 8.13
C ILE A 36 46.85 11.96 8.38
N ILE A 37 47.10 10.97 7.50
CA ILE A 37 48.40 10.36 7.07
C ILE A 37 48.64 8.87 7.47
N ASP A 38 48.36 8.00 6.50
CA ASP A 38 49.26 7.02 5.82
C ASP A 38 49.69 5.65 6.42
N SER A 39 49.67 4.67 5.50
CA SER A 39 50.44 3.42 5.36
C SER A 39 50.00 2.12 6.07
N SER A 40 49.65 1.13 5.23
CA SER A 40 49.67 -0.34 5.50
C SER A 40 51.09 -0.91 5.22
N PRO A 41 51.36 -2.25 5.23
CA PRO A 41 50.71 -3.43 5.84
C PRO A 41 51.72 -4.31 6.65
N VAL A 42 51.31 -5.49 7.17
CA VAL A 42 51.98 -6.82 7.03
C VAL A 42 51.44 -7.86 8.05
N LEU A 43 51.39 -9.10 7.56
CA LEU A 43 50.91 -10.39 8.08
C LEU A 43 51.30 -10.81 9.52
N SER A 44 50.49 -11.69 10.13
CA SER A 44 50.79 -13.14 10.35
C SER A 44 49.84 -13.79 11.39
N SER A 45 49.15 -14.88 11.02
CA SER A 45 48.70 -15.96 11.94
C SER A 45 49.92 -16.88 12.26
N PRO A 46 49.95 -17.82 13.26
CA PRO A 46 48.94 -18.88 13.47
C PRO A 46 48.79 -19.53 14.90
N VAL A 47 47.77 -20.39 15.03
CA VAL A 47 47.67 -21.68 15.76
C VAL A 47 47.80 -21.78 17.30
N GLY A 48 46.84 -22.48 17.92
CA GLY A 48 47.04 -23.19 19.19
C GLY A 48 45.76 -23.69 19.87
N SER A 49 45.34 -24.93 19.58
CA SER A 49 44.43 -25.72 20.43
C SER A 49 45.23 -26.42 21.55
N PRO A 50 44.60 -26.80 22.67
CA PRO A 50 44.54 -28.24 22.96
C PRO A 50 43.22 -28.73 23.59
N SER A 51 43.09 -30.05 23.57
CA SER A 51 41.96 -30.88 24.01
C SER A 51 42.15 -31.49 25.41
N SER A 52 41.07 -32.10 25.92
CA SER A 52 40.95 -33.16 26.97
C SER A 52 41.13 -32.69 28.44
N VAL A 53 40.42 -33.21 29.47
CA VAL A 53 40.06 -34.59 29.83
C VAL A 53 38.78 -34.64 30.72
N SER A 54 38.11 -35.79 30.64
CA SER A 54 37.00 -36.38 31.42
C SER A 54 37.09 -36.34 32.96
N SER A 55 35.94 -36.31 33.65
CA SER A 55 35.59 -37.28 34.71
C SER A 55 34.14 -37.15 35.20
N PHE A 56 33.43 -38.29 35.22
CA PHE A 56 32.15 -38.56 35.90
C PHE A 56 32.29 -38.53 37.43
N PRO A 57 31.16 -38.48 38.18
CA PRO A 57 30.69 -39.75 38.76
C PRO A 57 29.17 -39.98 38.64
N ALA A 58 28.80 -41.27 38.59
CA ALA A 58 27.47 -41.83 38.88
C ALA A 58 27.17 -41.67 40.39
N SER A 59 25.98 -41.83 40.97
CA SER A 59 24.73 -42.54 40.65
C SER A 59 23.70 -42.14 41.74
N SER A 60 22.40 -42.08 41.45
CA SER A 60 21.41 -42.75 42.32
C SER A 60 20.07 -42.93 41.60
N SER A 61 19.51 -44.10 41.88
CA SER A 61 18.26 -44.70 41.43
C SER A 61 17.02 -44.01 42.02
N GLY A 62 15.99 -43.84 41.21
CA GLY A 62 14.64 -43.52 41.67
C GLY A 62 13.63 -43.74 40.55
N ASP A 63 12.94 -44.88 40.62
CA ASP A 63 11.75 -45.22 39.85
C ASP A 63 10.71 -44.10 39.83
N VAL A 64 10.32 -43.66 38.63
CA VAL A 64 8.98 -43.13 38.32
C VAL A 64 8.80 -43.25 36.80
N ASN A 65 8.47 -44.45 36.37
CA ASN A 65 7.92 -44.75 35.06
C ASN A 65 6.39 -44.78 35.25
N GLU A 66 5.64 -43.96 34.50
CA GLU A 66 4.17 -44.00 34.25
C GLU A 66 3.45 -42.63 34.22
N LEU A 67 4.11 -41.55 33.78
CA LEU A 67 3.39 -40.32 33.40
C LEU A 67 3.90 -39.63 32.12
N SER A 68 4.91 -40.20 31.46
CA SER A 68 5.58 -39.60 30.29
C SER A 68 5.19 -40.24 28.95
N LYS A 69 4.20 -41.15 28.91
CA LYS A 69 3.74 -41.81 27.68
C LYS A 69 2.46 -41.24 27.07
N ASP A 70 1.72 -40.41 27.79
CA ASP A 70 0.47 -39.80 27.30
C ASP A 70 0.62 -38.35 26.80
N LEU A 71 1.85 -37.86 26.65
CA LEU A 71 2.18 -36.56 26.03
C LEU A 71 2.91 -36.69 24.68
N ALA A 72 3.12 -37.91 24.20
CA ALA A 72 3.79 -38.17 22.93
C ALA A 72 2.82 -38.39 21.74
N SER A 73 1.52 -38.18 21.94
CA SER A 73 0.46 -38.44 20.95
C SER A 73 -0.30 -37.18 20.49
N SER A 74 0.16 -35.98 20.84
CA SER A 74 -0.47 -34.71 20.44
C SER A 74 0.47 -33.73 19.72
N SER A 75 1.53 -34.23 19.09
CA SER A 75 2.31 -33.46 18.11
C SER A 75 1.92 -33.88 16.70
N ILE A 76 0.68 -33.58 16.32
CA ILE A 76 0.40 -33.37 14.90
C ILE A 76 1.17 -32.10 14.56
N ASN A 77 2.27 -32.29 13.83
CA ASN A 77 2.92 -31.23 13.07
C ASN A 77 1.88 -30.59 12.14
N GLU A 78 1.08 -29.65 12.66
CA GLU A 78 0.53 -28.57 11.85
C GLU A 78 1.71 -27.69 11.45
N THR A 79 2.52 -28.21 10.52
CA THR A 79 3.15 -27.34 9.56
C THR A 79 1.98 -26.68 8.84
N LYS A 80 1.53 -25.52 9.35
CA LYS A 80 0.70 -24.59 8.59
C LYS A 80 1.50 -24.27 7.34
N THR A 81 1.31 -25.10 6.31
CA THR A 81 1.79 -24.86 4.96
C THR A 81 1.22 -23.51 4.57
N LEU A 82 2.07 -22.49 4.63
CA LEU A 82 1.75 -21.17 4.10
C LEU A 82 1.25 -21.39 2.66
N PRO A 83 0.12 -20.81 2.27
CA PRO A 83 -0.44 -21.02 0.95
C PRO A 83 0.62 -20.72 -0.12
N ALA A 84 0.73 -21.61 -1.09
CA ALA A 84 1.89 -21.78 -1.96
C ALA A 84 2.23 -20.54 -2.79
N LYS A 85 1.33 -19.56 -2.94
CA LYS A 85 1.63 -18.21 -3.42
C LYS A 85 0.71 -17.17 -2.75
N PRO A 86 1.24 -16.26 -1.91
CA PRO A 86 0.46 -15.14 -1.40
C PRO A 86 0.10 -14.14 -2.50
N TYR A 87 -0.93 -13.31 -2.24
CA TYR A 87 -1.28 -12.18 -3.10
C TYR A 87 -0.61 -10.90 -2.60
N VAL A 88 -0.25 -10.04 -3.54
CA VAL A 88 0.14 -8.65 -3.26
C VAL A 88 -0.88 -7.75 -3.92
N PHE A 89 -1.67 -7.06 -3.11
CA PHE A 89 -2.68 -6.13 -3.60
C PHE A 89 -2.06 -4.75 -3.74
N VAL A 90 -2.18 -4.17 -4.93
CA VAL A 90 -1.68 -2.84 -5.25
C VAL A 90 -2.87 -1.97 -5.62
N ALA A 91 -3.31 -1.11 -4.71
CA ALA A 91 -4.33 -0.12 -5.00
C ALA A 91 -3.73 1.14 -5.61
N ILE A 92 -4.42 1.69 -6.60
CA ILE A 92 -4.09 2.97 -7.21
C ILE A 92 -5.29 3.92 -7.18
N ASP A 93 -4.99 5.21 -7.21
CA ASP A 93 -5.91 6.30 -7.46
C ASP A 93 -5.13 7.43 -8.15
N LEU A 94 -5.79 8.17 -9.05
CA LEU A 94 -5.17 9.26 -9.79
C LEU A 94 -5.95 10.57 -9.70
N GLU A 95 -5.19 11.66 -9.58
CA GLU A 95 -5.69 13.01 -9.79
C GLU A 95 -5.23 13.54 -11.14
N ALA A 96 -6.09 14.27 -11.85
CA ALA A 96 -5.83 14.78 -13.20
C ALA A 96 -6.07 16.28 -13.34
N ASN A 97 -5.45 16.89 -14.36
CA ASN A 97 -5.75 18.27 -14.71
C ASN A 97 -7.17 18.38 -15.31
N THR A 98 -7.85 19.46 -14.98
CA THR A 98 -9.27 19.68 -15.29
C THR A 98 -9.47 20.55 -16.53
N HIS A 99 -8.37 21.05 -17.08
CA HIS A 99 -8.30 21.87 -18.28
C HIS A 99 -6.90 21.74 -18.89
N ASP A 100 -6.77 22.10 -20.17
CA ASP A 100 -5.49 22.17 -20.84
C ASP A 100 -4.55 23.11 -20.07
N TYR A 101 -3.32 22.64 -19.88
CA TYR A 101 -2.34 23.30 -19.04
C TYR A 101 -1.01 23.44 -19.77
N THR A 102 -0.60 24.67 -20.01
CA THR A 102 0.76 24.98 -20.47
C THR A 102 1.70 24.99 -19.27
N CYS A 103 2.60 24.01 -19.21
CA CYS A 103 3.56 23.90 -18.12
C CYS A 103 4.62 25.00 -18.20
N PHE A 104 4.77 25.76 -17.12
CA PHE A 104 5.74 26.86 -17.05
C PHE A 104 7.20 26.39 -17.17
N ALA A 105 7.50 25.15 -16.77
CA ALA A 105 8.88 24.66 -16.73
C ALA A 105 9.40 24.22 -18.10
N ASN A 106 8.53 23.81 -19.03
CA ASN A 106 8.93 23.24 -20.31
C ASN A 106 8.10 23.73 -21.52
N ASN A 107 7.16 24.65 -21.31
CA ASN A 107 6.26 25.21 -22.32
C ASN A 107 5.41 24.18 -23.09
N LYS A 108 5.33 22.93 -22.60
CA LYS A 108 4.50 21.88 -23.18
C LYS A 108 3.06 22.06 -22.72
N ILE A 109 2.12 21.88 -23.65
CA ILE A 109 0.69 21.79 -23.34
C ILE A 109 0.37 20.35 -22.94
N TYR A 110 -0.21 20.19 -21.76
CA TYR A 110 -0.78 18.95 -21.27
C TYR A 110 -2.30 19.06 -21.35
N THR A 111 -2.91 18.17 -22.13
CA THR A 111 -4.37 18.16 -22.36
C THR A 111 -5.13 17.84 -21.08
N ARG A 112 -6.39 18.27 -20.97
CA ARG A 112 -7.30 17.86 -19.88
C ARG A 112 -7.28 16.33 -19.69
N GLY A 113 -7.26 15.88 -18.43
CA GLY A 113 -7.21 14.46 -18.09
C GLY A 113 -5.80 13.87 -18.00
N THR A 114 -4.75 14.66 -18.21
CA THR A 114 -3.36 14.26 -17.92
C THR A 114 -3.16 14.12 -16.41
N PRO A 115 -2.49 13.05 -15.94
CA PRO A 115 -2.27 12.82 -14.52
C PRO A 115 -1.38 13.90 -13.90
N THR A 116 -1.78 14.34 -12.71
CA THR A 116 -1.05 15.29 -11.87
C THR A 116 -0.46 14.61 -10.63
N GLN A 117 -1.12 13.55 -10.16
CA GLN A 117 -0.72 12.78 -8.99
C GLN A 117 -1.09 11.30 -9.20
N ILE A 118 -0.33 10.40 -8.56
CA ILE A 118 -0.65 8.97 -8.45
C ILE A 118 -0.49 8.57 -7.00
N GLY A 119 -1.53 7.96 -6.43
CA GLY A 119 -1.46 7.22 -5.19
C GLY A 119 -1.19 5.76 -5.46
N ILE A 120 -0.34 5.15 -4.65
CA ILE A 120 -0.10 3.71 -4.69
C ILE A 120 -0.07 3.18 -3.26
N SER A 121 -0.92 2.20 -2.97
CA SER A 121 -0.98 1.54 -1.67
C SER A 121 -0.83 0.04 -1.88
N ILE A 122 0.11 -0.57 -1.18
CA ILE A 122 0.49 -1.98 -1.35
C ILE A 122 0.19 -2.72 -0.06
N LEU A 123 -0.44 -3.88 -0.17
CA LEU A 123 -0.60 -4.85 0.92
C LEU A 123 -0.06 -6.20 0.48
N ARG A 124 0.96 -6.69 1.20
CA ARG A 124 1.42 -8.08 1.09
C ARG A 124 0.52 -8.94 1.97
N ALA A 125 -0.46 -9.60 1.36
CA ALA A 125 -1.43 -10.44 2.05
C ALA A 125 -0.86 -11.83 2.38
N ASN A 126 0.25 -11.84 3.13
CA ASN A 126 0.84 -13.05 3.69
C ASN A 126 0.54 -13.16 5.19
N GLY A 127 0.43 -14.40 5.69
CA GLY A 127 0.05 -14.65 7.09
C GLY A 127 -1.25 -13.93 7.48
N ASN A 128 -1.19 -13.13 8.54
CA ASN A 128 -2.36 -12.41 9.09
C ASN A 128 -2.45 -10.93 8.63
N ASN A 129 -1.59 -10.47 7.71
CA ASN A 129 -1.53 -9.06 7.34
C ASN A 129 -2.86 -8.52 6.84
N ALA A 130 -3.56 -9.25 5.96
CA ALA A 130 -4.85 -8.82 5.44
C ALA A 130 -5.88 -8.64 6.57
N THR A 131 -5.92 -9.54 7.55
CA THR A 131 -6.82 -9.45 8.70
C THR A 131 -6.47 -8.29 9.62
N LEU A 132 -5.17 -8.09 9.91
CA LEU A 132 -4.70 -6.97 10.72
C LEU A 132 -5.07 -5.63 10.08
N PHE A 133 -4.81 -5.50 8.77
CA PHE A 133 -5.15 -4.31 8.01
C PHE A 133 -6.67 -4.09 7.89
N ALA A 134 -7.45 -5.16 7.73
CA ALA A 134 -8.91 -5.07 7.72
C ALA A 134 -9.45 -4.46 9.02
N ASN A 135 -8.89 -4.88 10.16
CA ASN A 135 -9.34 -4.42 11.48
C ASN A 135 -8.88 -3.00 11.78
N ASP A 136 -7.68 -2.65 11.32
CA ASP A 136 -7.06 -1.36 11.56
C ASP A 136 -6.28 -0.89 10.31
N PRO A 137 -6.78 0.13 9.55
CA PRO A 137 -6.08 0.69 8.40
C PRO A 137 -4.72 1.31 8.77
N ASP A 138 -4.47 1.50 10.07
CA ASP A 138 -3.28 2.14 10.60
C ASP A 138 -2.23 1.13 11.09
N SER A 139 -2.54 -0.16 10.97
CA SER A 139 -1.70 -1.25 11.43
C SER A 139 -0.41 -1.41 10.62
N PRO A 140 0.65 -2.00 11.21
CA PRO A 140 1.92 -2.27 10.53
C PRO A 140 1.86 -3.49 9.59
N ALA A 141 0.70 -3.78 9.00
CA ALA A 141 0.34 -5.05 8.36
C ALA A 141 0.98 -5.28 6.98
N GLY A 142 2.31 -5.17 6.86
CA GLY A 142 3.02 -5.37 5.61
C GLY A 142 2.58 -4.41 4.50
N THR A 143 2.17 -3.20 4.89
CA THR A 143 1.68 -2.16 3.98
C THR A 143 2.77 -1.18 3.59
N ASN A 144 2.68 -0.67 2.36
CA ASN A 144 3.53 0.40 1.86
C ASN A 144 2.67 1.41 1.09
N TYR A 145 2.86 2.70 1.39
CA TYR A 145 2.06 3.78 0.82
C TYR A 145 2.97 4.79 0.13
N ARG A 146 2.58 5.19 -1.07
CA ARG A 146 3.29 6.18 -1.87
C ARG A 146 2.30 7.20 -2.40
N HIS A 147 2.77 8.44 -2.44
CA HIS A 147 2.06 9.54 -3.07
C HIS A 147 3.03 10.28 -3.99
N ILE A 148 2.76 10.24 -5.28
CA ILE A 148 3.64 10.77 -6.31
C ILE A 148 2.95 11.97 -6.95
N LYS A 149 3.63 13.12 -7.01
CA LYS A 149 3.22 14.29 -7.78
C LYS A 149 4.16 14.48 -8.96
N PHE A 150 3.61 14.86 -10.11
CA PHE A 150 4.40 15.17 -11.28
C PHE A 150 4.89 16.62 -11.26
N LYS A 151 6.21 16.80 -11.39
CA LYS A 151 6.88 18.11 -11.28
C LYS A 151 6.33 19.12 -12.30
N GLU A 152 5.89 18.64 -13.46
CA GLU A 152 5.27 19.40 -14.53
C GLU A 152 4.05 20.19 -14.02
N PHE A 153 3.34 19.65 -13.04
CA PHE A 153 2.10 20.20 -12.49
C PHE A 153 2.30 20.91 -11.13
N ALA A 154 3.54 21.17 -10.70
CA ALA A 154 3.79 21.81 -9.39
C ALA A 154 3.09 23.19 -9.23
N LYS A 155 2.92 23.91 -10.34
CA LYS A 155 2.25 25.22 -10.40
C LYS A 155 0.82 25.13 -10.92
N TYR A 156 0.34 23.95 -11.32
CA TYR A 156 -1.03 23.76 -11.77
C TYR A 156 -2.00 24.01 -10.62
N ARG A 157 -3.14 24.64 -10.93
CA ARG A 157 -4.24 24.88 -10.01
C ARG A 157 -5.56 24.57 -10.70
N THR A 158 -6.36 23.70 -10.11
CA THR A 158 -7.67 23.35 -10.62
C THR A 158 -8.62 24.53 -10.55
N ARG A 159 -9.45 24.68 -11.59
CA ARG A 159 -10.52 25.68 -11.62
C ARG A 159 -11.79 25.17 -10.92
N ILE A 160 -11.89 23.86 -10.69
CA ILE A 160 -13.05 23.20 -10.11
C ILE A 160 -13.06 23.40 -8.58
N GLY A 161 -14.06 24.11 -8.07
CA GLY A 161 -14.18 24.47 -6.65
C GLY A 161 -14.07 23.30 -5.68
N LYS A 162 -14.77 22.18 -5.96
CA LYS A 162 -14.72 20.96 -5.11
C LYS A 162 -13.33 20.35 -4.99
N LEU A 163 -12.50 20.45 -6.03
CA LEU A 163 -11.15 19.87 -6.06
C LEU A 163 -10.07 20.80 -5.47
N LYS A 164 -10.34 22.12 -5.38
CA LYS A 164 -9.38 23.09 -4.82
C LYS A 164 -9.02 22.80 -3.36
N ALA A 165 -9.96 22.26 -2.59
CA ALA A 165 -9.70 21.85 -1.21
C ALA A 165 -8.69 20.70 -1.16
N GLY A 166 -8.79 19.76 -2.09
CA GLY A 166 -7.89 18.62 -2.28
C GLY A 166 -6.43 18.98 -2.48
N GLU A 167 -6.16 20.08 -3.20
CA GLU A 167 -4.79 20.53 -3.47
C GLU A 167 -3.96 20.82 -2.21
N LYS A 168 -4.64 21.07 -1.08
CA LYS A 168 -4.03 21.38 0.22
C LYS A 168 -4.04 20.19 1.19
N VAL A 169 -4.57 19.04 0.78
CA VAL A 169 -4.64 17.85 1.61
C VAL A 169 -3.26 17.17 1.65
N ASP A 170 -2.71 17.07 2.86
CA ASP A 170 -1.44 16.40 3.09
C ASP A 170 -1.58 14.88 2.90
N PHE A 171 -0.50 14.25 2.46
CA PHE A 171 -0.42 12.80 2.43
C PHE A 171 -0.24 12.26 3.85
N LEU A 172 -1.18 11.43 4.31
CA LEU A 172 -1.25 11.00 5.71
C LEU A 172 -0.24 9.89 6.04
N TYR A 173 0.21 9.15 5.02
CA TYR A 173 1.00 7.93 5.20
C TYR A 173 2.49 8.09 4.88
N GLY A 174 2.99 9.32 4.74
CA GLY A 174 4.42 9.54 4.49
C GLY A 174 4.73 10.89 3.87
N ARG A 175 5.77 10.90 3.02
CA ARG A 175 6.18 12.08 2.26
C ARG A 175 5.70 11.95 0.82
N THR A 176 5.29 13.07 0.25
CA THR A 176 4.98 13.16 -1.18
C THR A 176 6.28 13.14 -1.97
N GLU A 177 6.37 12.24 -2.94
CA GLU A 177 7.45 12.16 -3.91
C GLU A 177 7.16 13.08 -5.09
N VAL A 178 8.15 13.81 -5.57
CA VAL A 178 8.01 14.68 -6.74
C VAL A 178 8.94 14.18 -7.84
N ILE A 179 8.37 13.73 -8.95
CA ILE A 179 9.12 13.15 -10.06
C ILE A 179 8.73 13.77 -11.40
N PRO A 180 9.58 13.67 -12.43
CA PRO A 180 9.19 13.89 -13.82
C PRO A 180 8.11 12.90 -14.28
N LEU A 181 7.13 13.36 -15.07
CA LEU A 181 6.11 12.50 -15.67
C LEU A 181 6.71 11.37 -16.53
N ASP A 182 7.77 11.66 -17.30
CA ASP A 182 8.47 10.67 -18.12
C ASP A 182 9.17 9.56 -17.30
N GLY A 183 9.48 9.82 -16.03
CA GLY A 183 10.05 8.86 -15.09
C GLY A 183 9.03 7.89 -14.48
N ALA A 184 7.72 8.13 -14.66
CA ALA A 184 6.66 7.36 -14.00
C ALA A 184 6.72 5.86 -14.33
N ASN A 185 6.83 5.53 -15.62
CA ASN A 185 6.83 4.12 -16.07
C ASN A 185 7.97 3.32 -15.46
N SER A 186 9.19 3.85 -15.46
CA SER A 186 10.36 3.17 -14.90
C SER A 186 10.21 2.93 -13.40
N LEU A 187 9.71 3.92 -12.67
CA LEU A 187 9.49 3.84 -11.22
C LEU A 187 8.40 2.82 -10.87
N ILE A 188 7.27 2.85 -11.56
CA ILE A 188 6.14 1.93 -11.31
C ILE A 188 6.52 0.52 -11.71
N LYS A 189 7.16 0.32 -12.88
CA LYS A 189 7.59 -1.00 -13.33
C LYS A 189 8.53 -1.66 -12.32
N LYS A 190 9.52 -0.91 -11.82
CA LYS A 190 10.43 -1.40 -10.77
C LYS A 190 9.66 -1.80 -9.51
N LEU A 191 8.72 -0.96 -9.05
CA LEU A 191 7.89 -1.25 -7.89
C LEU A 191 7.11 -2.56 -8.07
N ILE A 192 6.45 -2.74 -9.21
CA ILE A 192 5.68 -3.96 -9.50
C ILE A 192 6.59 -5.18 -9.61
N ASP A 193 7.75 -5.08 -10.27
CA ASP A 193 8.72 -6.17 -10.38
C ASP A 193 9.30 -6.58 -9.01
N ASP A 194 9.50 -5.61 -8.10
CA ASP A 194 9.91 -5.88 -6.73
C ASP A 194 8.79 -6.57 -5.93
N GLU A 195 7.54 -6.12 -6.07
CA GLU A 195 6.40 -6.74 -5.36
C GLU A 195 6.04 -8.13 -5.89
N ARG A 196 6.32 -8.44 -7.16
CA ARG A 196 6.17 -9.80 -7.72
C ARG A 196 7.01 -10.86 -7.01
N LYS A 197 8.11 -10.45 -6.33
CA LYS A 197 8.93 -11.35 -5.51
C LYS A 197 8.19 -11.81 -4.24
N HIS A 198 7.16 -11.09 -3.84
CA HIS A 198 6.38 -11.35 -2.63
C HIS A 198 5.07 -12.07 -2.89
N GLY A 199 4.65 -12.25 -4.15
CA GLY A 199 3.39 -12.92 -4.47
C GLY A 199 2.82 -12.55 -5.84
N LYS A 200 1.64 -13.08 -6.15
CA LYS A 200 0.89 -12.67 -7.36
C LYS A 200 0.35 -11.26 -7.14
N VAL A 201 0.79 -10.33 -7.97
CA VAL A 201 0.33 -8.94 -7.92
C VAL A 201 -1.07 -8.81 -8.52
N VAL A 202 -1.97 -8.18 -7.77
CA VAL A 202 -3.35 -7.87 -8.18
C VAL A 202 -3.55 -6.37 -8.04
N LEU A 203 -3.94 -5.72 -9.14
CA LEU A 203 -4.27 -4.31 -9.15
C LEU A 203 -5.66 -4.09 -8.52
N VAL A 204 -5.83 -2.97 -7.83
CA VAL A 204 -7.07 -2.57 -7.16
C VAL A 204 -7.33 -1.10 -7.48
N GLY A 205 -8.59 -0.72 -7.68
CA GLY A 205 -8.98 0.69 -7.84
C GLY A 205 -10.40 0.97 -7.36
N HIS A 206 -10.83 2.21 -7.53
CA HIS A 206 -12.20 2.63 -7.30
C HIS A 206 -12.71 3.37 -8.54
N ALA A 207 -13.63 2.78 -9.30
CA ALA A 207 -13.97 3.24 -10.64
C ALA A 207 -12.73 3.24 -11.58
N ILE A 208 -12.03 2.10 -11.60
CA ILE A 208 -10.68 1.94 -12.18
C ILE A 208 -10.58 2.33 -13.66
N GLN A 209 -11.70 2.31 -14.40
CA GLN A 209 -11.74 2.75 -15.79
C GLN A 209 -11.30 4.21 -15.95
N ASN A 210 -11.62 5.07 -14.97
CA ASN A 210 -11.18 6.47 -14.96
C ASN A 210 -9.66 6.56 -14.78
N ASP A 211 -9.12 5.79 -13.84
CA ASP A 211 -7.68 5.70 -13.59
C ASP A 211 -6.93 5.22 -14.83
N GLN A 212 -7.44 4.18 -15.49
CA GLN A 212 -6.87 3.63 -16.72
C GLN A 212 -6.85 4.67 -17.86
N LYS A 213 -7.94 5.45 -18.02
CA LYS A 213 -8.00 6.55 -19.00
C LYS A 213 -6.97 7.63 -18.67
N ILE A 214 -6.89 8.06 -17.42
CA ILE A 214 -5.96 9.10 -16.97
C ILE A 214 -4.50 8.65 -17.16
N LEU A 215 -4.13 7.44 -16.73
CA LEU A 215 -2.82 6.85 -17.00
C LEU A 215 -2.49 6.91 -18.50
N GLY A 216 -3.50 6.64 -19.32
CA GLY A 216 -3.38 6.68 -20.76
C GLY A 216 -3.08 8.05 -21.36
N MET A 217 -3.72 9.10 -20.84
CA MET A 217 -3.43 10.49 -21.22
C MET A 217 -2.01 10.92 -20.80
N GLY A 218 -1.48 10.33 -19.73
CA GLY A 218 -0.11 10.56 -19.27
C GLY A 218 0.97 9.73 -19.98
N GLY A 219 0.59 8.81 -20.87
CA GLY A 219 1.54 7.86 -21.48
C GLY A 219 2.12 6.86 -20.47
N ILE A 220 1.39 6.58 -19.38
CA ILE A 220 1.81 5.65 -18.33
C ILE A 220 1.17 4.29 -18.62
N ASN A 221 1.98 3.28 -18.92
CA ASN A 221 1.57 1.93 -19.31
C ASN A 221 2.09 0.83 -18.37
N ALA A 222 2.80 1.20 -17.30
CA ALA A 222 3.40 0.25 -16.37
C ALA A 222 2.39 -0.66 -15.62
N PHE A 223 1.11 -0.29 -15.59
CA PHE A 223 0.03 -1.09 -15.01
C PHE A 223 -0.73 -1.94 -16.05
N ASP A 224 -0.46 -1.79 -17.35
CA ASP A 224 -1.34 -2.30 -18.41
C ASP A 224 -1.59 -3.81 -18.32
N ALA A 225 -0.55 -4.56 -17.99
CA ALA A 225 -0.61 -6.02 -17.85
C ALA A 225 -1.47 -6.49 -16.65
N LEU A 226 -1.82 -5.60 -15.71
CA LEU A 226 -2.58 -5.94 -14.51
C LEU A 226 -4.08 -5.65 -14.65
N PHE A 227 -4.49 -4.77 -15.58
CA PHE A 227 -5.90 -4.40 -15.77
C PHE A 227 -6.89 -5.56 -16.00
N PRO A 228 -6.54 -6.62 -16.76
CA PRO A 228 -7.48 -7.71 -17.03
C PRO A 228 -8.00 -8.43 -15.79
N GLU A 229 -7.24 -8.42 -14.69
CA GLU A 229 -7.58 -9.07 -13.42
C GLU A 229 -7.78 -8.08 -12.27
N THR A 230 -7.98 -6.79 -12.56
CA THR A 230 -8.13 -5.76 -11.53
C THR A 230 -9.41 -5.92 -10.70
N LEU A 231 -9.29 -5.66 -9.40
CA LEU A 231 -10.41 -5.52 -8.49
C LEU A 231 -10.88 -4.07 -8.43
N ASP A 232 -12.10 -3.80 -8.89
CA ASP A 232 -12.73 -2.48 -8.74
C ASP A 232 -13.65 -2.46 -7.52
N THR A 233 -13.26 -1.68 -6.52
CA THR A 233 -14.03 -1.54 -5.27
C THR A 233 -15.40 -0.92 -5.49
N GLN A 234 -15.59 -0.03 -6.47
CA GLN A 234 -16.90 0.50 -6.82
C GLN A 234 -17.80 -0.66 -7.30
N ALA A 235 -17.28 -1.50 -8.20
CA ALA A 235 -18.00 -2.65 -8.73
C ALA A 235 -18.30 -3.71 -7.66
N MET A 236 -17.35 -3.99 -6.78
CA MET A 236 -17.48 -5.00 -5.72
C MET A 236 -18.53 -4.65 -4.66
N HIS A 237 -18.83 -3.36 -4.50
CA HIS A 237 -19.71 -2.86 -3.44
C HIS A 237 -21.05 -2.31 -3.93
N LEU A 238 -21.25 -2.17 -5.25
CA LEU A 238 -22.52 -1.74 -5.83
C LEU A 238 -23.36 -2.96 -6.27
N PRO A 239 -24.46 -3.30 -5.57
CA PRO A 239 -25.52 -4.10 -6.18
C PRO A 239 -26.12 -3.34 -7.38
N PRO A 240 -26.60 -4.04 -8.42
CA PRO A 240 -27.33 -3.41 -9.52
C PRO A 240 -28.48 -2.52 -9.00
N GLY A 241 -28.49 -1.25 -9.40
CA GLY A 241 -29.53 -0.28 -9.02
C GLY A 241 -29.26 0.52 -7.73
N SER A 242 -28.18 0.24 -7.00
CA SER A 242 -27.83 0.99 -5.78
C SER A 242 -27.02 2.27 -6.07
N LYS A 243 -27.27 3.32 -5.28
CA LYS A 243 -26.40 4.52 -5.20
C LYS A 243 -25.30 4.37 -4.13
N GLN A 244 -25.39 3.37 -3.26
CA GLN A 244 -24.41 3.12 -2.19
C GLN A 244 -23.14 2.53 -2.78
N GLY A 245 -22.04 3.28 -2.73
CA GLY A 245 -20.73 2.82 -3.22
C GLY A 245 -20.20 3.51 -4.48
N ARG A 246 -20.96 4.49 -5.01
CA ARG A 246 -20.48 5.35 -6.10
C ARG A 246 -19.26 6.21 -5.74
N SER A 247 -19.12 6.54 -4.46
CA SER A 247 -18.03 7.38 -3.98
C SER A 247 -17.26 6.64 -2.89
N LEU A 248 -15.95 6.70 -2.97
CA LEU A 248 -15.04 6.08 -2.00
C LEU A 248 -15.34 6.53 -0.57
N ILE A 249 -15.61 7.83 -0.35
CA ILE A 249 -15.95 8.34 1.00
C ILE A 249 -17.18 7.64 1.58
N ASN A 250 -18.19 7.38 0.75
CA ASN A 250 -19.41 6.71 1.21
C ASN A 250 -19.15 5.23 1.52
N LEU A 251 -18.24 4.57 0.79
CA LEU A 251 -17.81 3.21 1.13
C LEU A 251 -17.07 3.18 2.47
N VAL A 252 -16.11 4.09 2.65
CA VAL A 252 -15.35 4.20 3.90
C VAL A 252 -16.29 4.44 5.08
N LEU A 253 -17.21 5.41 4.97
CA LEU A 253 -18.19 5.70 6.02
C LEU A 253 -19.21 4.58 6.24
N GLY A 254 -19.50 3.77 5.21
CA GLY A 254 -20.34 2.58 5.34
C GLY A 254 -19.70 1.49 6.20
N TYR A 255 -18.38 1.35 6.17
CA TYR A 255 -17.63 0.41 7.02
C TYR A 255 -17.19 1.01 8.36
N ASN A 256 -16.96 2.31 8.42
CA ASN A 256 -16.55 3.03 9.61
C ASN A 256 -17.17 4.43 9.61
N SER A 257 -18.34 4.56 10.22
CA SER A 257 -19.08 5.83 10.32
C SER A 257 -18.35 6.91 11.11
N SER A 258 -17.31 6.54 11.86
CA SER A 258 -16.49 7.45 12.65
C SER A 258 -15.17 7.83 11.96
N ALA A 259 -14.93 7.36 10.73
CA ALA A 259 -13.75 7.74 9.97
C ALA A 259 -13.74 9.25 9.72
N GLU A 260 -12.57 9.89 9.91
CA GLU A 260 -12.41 11.30 9.57
C GLU A 260 -12.60 11.52 8.07
N THR A 261 -13.05 12.72 7.70
CA THR A 261 -13.16 13.19 6.31
C THR A 261 -12.16 14.32 6.05
N GLY A 262 -12.03 14.78 4.80
CA GLY A 262 -11.04 15.79 4.42
C GLY A 262 -9.71 15.22 3.95
N TRP A 263 -9.59 13.89 3.84
CA TRP A 263 -8.46 13.21 3.20
C TRP A 263 -8.62 13.07 1.68
N GLN A 264 -9.82 13.34 1.16
CA GLN A 264 -10.16 13.17 -0.26
C GLN A 264 -9.31 14.06 -1.15
N HIS A 265 -9.11 13.63 -2.40
CA HIS A 265 -8.40 14.36 -3.45
C HIS A 265 -6.89 14.49 -3.22
N ASN A 266 -6.37 13.63 -2.35
CA ASN A 266 -4.95 13.30 -2.28
C ASN A 266 -4.86 11.84 -2.71
N ALA A 267 -4.38 11.61 -3.92
CA ALA A 267 -4.39 10.29 -4.55
C ALA A 267 -3.76 9.22 -3.65
N GLY A 268 -2.72 9.54 -2.87
CA GLY A 268 -2.11 8.60 -1.93
C GLY A 268 -3.04 8.18 -0.79
N ASN A 269 -3.82 9.10 -0.24
CA ASN A 269 -4.84 8.79 0.77
C ASN A 269 -5.99 7.99 0.14
N ASP A 270 -6.46 8.40 -1.04
CA ASP A 270 -7.55 7.74 -1.76
C ASP A 270 -7.17 6.29 -2.11
N ALA A 271 -5.94 6.03 -2.56
CA ALA A 271 -5.42 4.68 -2.78
C ALA A 271 -5.36 3.84 -1.49
N ALA A 272 -4.98 4.44 -0.35
CA ALA A 272 -4.94 3.74 0.94
C ALA A 272 -6.33 3.32 1.42
N TRP A 273 -7.30 4.23 1.32
CA TRP A 273 -8.70 3.92 1.64
C TRP A 273 -9.32 2.92 0.67
N THR A 274 -8.99 3.01 -0.61
CA THR A 274 -9.39 2.01 -1.64
C THR A 274 -8.88 0.62 -1.27
N LEU A 275 -7.61 0.50 -0.88
CA LEU A 275 -7.03 -0.77 -0.45
C LEU A 275 -7.75 -1.32 0.79
N TRP A 276 -8.01 -0.47 1.78
CA TRP A 276 -8.70 -0.88 3.01
C TRP A 276 -10.12 -1.37 2.75
N VAL A 277 -10.88 -0.65 1.92
CA VAL A 277 -12.23 -1.04 1.51
C VAL A 277 -12.21 -2.38 0.75
N MET A 278 -11.27 -2.59 -0.17
CA MET A 278 -11.09 -3.89 -0.84
C MET A 278 -10.85 -5.00 0.18
N VAL A 279 -9.99 -4.75 1.17
CA VAL A 279 -9.61 -5.75 2.18
C VAL A 279 -10.79 -6.14 3.06
N LYS A 280 -11.75 -5.25 3.32
CA LYS A 280 -13.02 -5.58 3.98
C LYS A 280 -13.85 -6.62 3.22
N LYS A 281 -13.62 -6.77 1.91
CA LYS A 281 -14.28 -7.77 1.05
C LYS A 281 -13.47 -9.03 0.82
N LEU A 282 -12.22 -9.11 1.26
CA LEU A 282 -11.40 -10.30 1.08
C LEU A 282 -12.05 -11.59 1.60
N PRO A 283 -12.73 -11.62 2.76
CA PRO A 283 -13.44 -12.82 3.21
C PRO A 283 -14.51 -13.34 2.22
N ASP A 284 -15.07 -12.46 1.38
CA ASP A 284 -16.11 -12.81 0.40
C ASP A 284 -15.55 -13.32 -0.94
N ILE A 285 -14.29 -12.98 -1.25
CA ILE A 285 -13.66 -13.18 -2.57
C ILE A 285 -12.38 -14.01 -2.52
N LEU A 286 -11.82 -14.29 -1.35
CA LEU A 286 -10.60 -15.07 -1.20
C LEU A 286 -10.94 -16.37 -0.47
N THR A 287 -10.80 -17.49 -1.15
CA THR A 287 -11.03 -18.82 -0.57
C THR A 287 -9.74 -19.64 -0.61
N ILE A 288 -9.63 -20.63 0.28
CA ILE A 288 -8.58 -21.64 0.16
C ILE A 288 -9.04 -22.69 -0.85
N SER A 289 -8.16 -23.10 -1.76
CA SER A 289 -8.42 -24.20 -2.71
C SER A 289 -8.82 -25.48 -1.99
N GLU A 290 -9.53 -26.38 -2.67
CA GLU A 290 -9.90 -27.70 -2.13
C GLU A 290 -8.68 -28.52 -1.65
N SER A 291 -7.51 -28.33 -2.28
CA SER A 291 -6.26 -28.96 -1.86
C SER A 291 -5.66 -28.38 -0.58
N GLY A 292 -6.22 -27.30 -0.01
CA GLY A 292 -5.70 -26.61 1.16
C GLY A 292 -4.40 -25.82 0.94
N THR A 293 -3.82 -25.88 -0.27
CA THR A 293 -2.47 -25.38 -0.54
C THR A 293 -2.42 -24.02 -1.22
N GLU A 294 -3.51 -23.54 -1.82
CA GLU A 294 -3.53 -22.31 -2.61
C GLU A 294 -4.63 -21.35 -2.17
N MET A 295 -4.36 -20.05 -2.27
CA MET A 295 -5.41 -19.04 -2.16
C MET A 295 -6.00 -18.76 -3.55
N VAL A 296 -7.31 -18.91 -3.67
CA VAL A 296 -8.05 -18.71 -4.91
C VAL A 296 -8.85 -17.42 -4.78
N LEU A 297 -8.53 -16.44 -5.64
CA LEU A 297 -9.31 -15.22 -5.75
C LEU A 297 -10.53 -15.50 -6.65
N ASN A 298 -11.71 -15.49 -6.06
CA ASN A 298 -12.96 -15.62 -6.78
C ASN A 298 -13.28 -14.33 -7.54
N THR A 299 -12.84 -14.29 -8.80
CA THR A 299 -13.10 -13.17 -9.72
C THR A 299 -14.47 -13.25 -10.40
N SER A 300 -15.28 -14.28 -10.14
CA SER A 300 -16.62 -14.39 -10.75
C SER A 300 -17.60 -13.36 -10.18
N LYS A 301 -17.28 -12.78 -9.02
CA LYS A 301 -18.03 -11.71 -8.35
C LYS A 301 -17.46 -10.32 -8.62
N THR A 302 -16.39 -10.22 -9.39
CA THR A 302 -15.70 -8.96 -9.71
C THR A 302 -15.93 -8.63 -11.18
N LEU A 303 -16.27 -7.39 -11.51
CA LEU A 303 -16.42 -6.97 -12.90
C LEU A 303 -15.07 -7.15 -13.62
N ARG A 304 -15.09 -7.85 -14.77
CA ARG A 304 -13.93 -7.93 -15.66
C ARG A 304 -13.93 -6.73 -16.57
N PHE A 305 -12.81 -6.03 -16.65
CA PHE A 305 -12.65 -4.88 -17.53
C PHE A 305 -11.95 -5.29 -18.82
N PRO A 306 -12.38 -4.77 -19.99
CA PRO A 306 -11.64 -4.99 -21.22
C PRO A 306 -10.22 -4.42 -21.07
N PRO A 307 -9.19 -5.05 -21.67
CA PRO A 307 -7.88 -4.45 -21.83
C PRO A 307 -8.02 -3.06 -22.47
N ARG A 308 -7.05 -2.17 -22.23
CA ARG A 308 -7.05 -0.85 -22.87
C ARG A 308 -7.08 -1.07 -24.38
N ALA A 309 -8.23 -0.76 -24.98
CA ALA A 309 -8.35 -0.85 -26.41
C ALA A 309 -7.63 0.36 -27.03
N GLN A 310 -6.82 0.13 -28.06
CA GLN A 310 -6.09 1.18 -28.78
C GLN A 310 -7.00 2.10 -29.62
N TYR A 311 -8.25 2.33 -29.19
CA TYR A 311 -9.20 3.11 -29.98
C TYR A 311 -8.96 4.62 -29.81
N ASP A 312 -8.98 5.31 -30.94
CA ASP A 312 -8.97 6.76 -31.05
C ASP A 312 -10.12 7.35 -30.23
N TYR A 313 -9.77 8.24 -29.31
CA TYR A 313 -10.67 8.81 -28.32
C TYR A 313 -11.47 9.97 -28.92
N GLU A 314 -12.73 9.73 -29.32
CA GLU A 314 -13.70 10.82 -29.50
C GLU A 314 -14.43 11.14 -28.18
N ASP A 315 -14.15 12.35 -27.70
CA ASP A 315 -14.92 13.36 -26.95
C ASP A 315 -16.13 13.07 -26.02
N ASP A 316 -16.45 11.83 -25.64
CA ASP A 316 -17.56 11.59 -24.70
C ASP A 316 -17.08 11.68 -23.22
N MET A 317 -16.71 12.90 -22.82
CA MET A 317 -16.36 13.26 -21.43
C MET A 317 -17.41 14.17 -20.78
N TYR A 318 -18.68 13.91 -21.06
CA TYR A 318 -19.82 14.60 -20.44
C TYR A 318 -20.69 13.62 -19.64
N ASP A 319 -21.09 14.09 -18.46
CA ASP A 319 -22.09 13.53 -17.54
C ASP A 319 -21.74 12.33 -16.65
N TYR A 320 -20.75 12.46 -15.75
CA TYR A 320 -20.89 11.89 -14.40
C TYR A 320 -20.17 12.77 -13.35
N CYS A 321 -20.95 13.61 -12.65
CA CYS A 321 -20.62 14.20 -11.35
C CYS A 321 -21.55 13.62 -10.29
#